data_AF-A0A935WCR5-F1
#
_entry.id   AF-A0A935WCR5-F1
#
_cell.length_a   1.000
_cell.length_b   1.000
_cell.length_c   1.000
_cell.angle_alpha   90.00
_cell.angle_beta   90.00
_cell.angle_gamma   90.00
#
_symmetry.space_group_name_H-M   'P 1'
#
loop_
_entity.id
_entity.type
_entity.pdbx_description
1 polymer ?
#
loop_
_entity_poly.entity_id
_entity_poly.type
_entity_poly.pdbx_seq_one_letter_code
_entity_poly.pdbx_strand_id
1 'polypeptide(L)'
;MRHPVRRRNTALLAALASMATLFLLVAVGHPVPGTLLGLAAIFLFVVAFMVASFTLPLVLVRQLQLRPWRRLLRGEAVLARWTVLPVEWRRTREVLREMEERPGFGANQVDLEQVPRREGMEVVVTPYAIRVGGDFHALTAIVVTRVRRGWMEIEAWRPDLQRRGPLFYRFPIARAAQQDAERLATVG
;
A
#
# COMPACT_ATOMS: atom_id res chain seq x y z
N MET A 1 2.90 -0.79 -2.26
CA MET A 1 3.27 -0.58 -0.83
C MET A 1 4.31 -1.63 -0.43
N ARG A 2 5.54 -1.21 -0.08
CA ARG A 2 6.64 -2.14 0.22
C ARG A 2 6.38 -2.92 1.52
N HIS A 3 6.21 -4.24 1.40
CA HIS A 3 6.07 -5.28 2.43
C HIS A 3 5.25 -4.91 3.69
N PRO A 4 3.96 -5.31 3.80
CA PRO A 4 3.06 -4.85 4.86
C PRO A 4 3.50 -5.25 6.28
N VAL A 5 4.19 -6.38 6.42
CA VAL A 5 4.66 -6.90 7.73
C VAL A 5 5.75 -6.01 8.33
N ARG A 6 6.71 -5.53 7.53
CA ARG A 6 7.85 -4.75 8.03
C ARG A 6 7.38 -3.41 8.58
N ARG A 7 6.51 -2.73 7.83
CA ARG A 7 5.91 -1.45 8.25
C ARG A 7 4.99 -1.58 9.47
N ARG A 8 4.27 -2.69 9.59
CA ARG A 8 3.49 -2.99 10.80
C ARG A 8 4.41 -3.11 12.01
N ASN A 9 5.49 -3.89 11.90
CA ASN A 9 6.41 -4.10 13.02
C ASN A 9 7.09 -2.78 13.45
N THR A 10 7.48 -1.91 12.51
CA THR A 10 8.02 -0.59 12.87
C THR A 10 6.98 0.31 13.54
N ALA A 11 5.73 0.32 13.05
CA ALA A 11 4.65 1.10 13.66
C ALA A 11 4.28 0.57 15.06
N LEU A 12 4.27 -0.76 15.24
CA LEU A 12 4.02 -1.41 16.51
C LEU A 12 5.10 -1.07 17.53
N LEU A 13 6.38 -1.14 17.14
CA LEU A 13 7.49 -0.76 18.02
C LEU A 13 7.39 0.70 18.46
N ALA A 14 7.09 1.62 17.54
CA ALA A 14 6.90 3.03 17.88
C ALA A 14 5.70 3.25 18.83
N ALA A 15 4.59 2.56 18.59
CA ALA A 15 3.42 2.61 19.48
C ALA A 15 3.72 2.08 20.89
N LEU A 16 4.37 0.91 20.99
CA LEU A 16 4.75 0.29 22.26
C LEU A 16 5.75 1.14 23.03
N ALA A 17 6.77 1.68 22.36
CA ALA A 17 7.75 2.58 22.98
C ALA A 17 7.08 3.84 23.51
N SER A 18 6.14 4.42 22.75
CA SER A 18 5.42 5.63 23.16
C SER A 18 4.50 5.36 24.35
N MET A 19 3.77 4.25 24.35
CA MET A 19 2.95 3.82 25.48
C MET A 19 3.78 3.54 26.73
N ALA A 20 4.93 2.88 26.59
CA ALA A 20 5.83 2.62 27.71
C ALA A 20 6.34 3.93 28.34
N THR A 21 6.72 4.90 27.50
CA THR A 21 7.14 6.24 27.96
C THR A 21 6.01 6.97 28.68
N LEU A 22 4.79 6.97 28.14
CA LEU A 22 3.62 7.57 28.80
C LEU A 22 3.33 6.91 30.14
N PHE A 23 3.35 5.58 30.19
CA PHE A 23 3.12 4.81 31.42
C PHE A 23 4.17 5.14 32.49
N LEU A 24 5.45 5.20 32.10
CA LEU A 24 6.53 5.56 33.01
C LEU A 24 6.36 6.99 33.55
N LEU A 25 6.03 7.96 32.70
CA LEU A 25 5.82 9.36 33.11
C LEU A 25 4.64 9.50 34.08
N VAL A 26 3.57 8.72 33.90
CA VAL A 26 2.42 8.70 34.82
C VAL A 26 2.80 7.99 36.13
N ALA A 27 3.53 6.88 36.07
CA ALA A 27 3.90 6.08 37.23
C ALA A 27 4.91 6.77 38.17
N VAL A 28 5.82 7.58 37.62
CA VAL A 28 6.83 8.32 38.39
C VAL A 28 6.23 9.55 39.12
N GLY A 29 4.99 9.92 38.80
CA GLY A 29 4.24 11.00 39.46
C GLY A 29 4.33 12.35 38.74
N HIS A 30 3.53 13.32 39.20
CA HIS A 30 3.41 14.61 38.52
C HIS A 30 4.71 15.43 38.65
N PRO A 31 5.25 15.94 37.53
CA PRO A 31 6.42 16.80 37.58
C PRO A 31 6.13 18.06 38.40
N VAL A 32 7.08 18.47 39.25
CA VAL A 32 6.99 19.74 39.97
C VAL A 32 7.00 20.88 38.94
N PRO A 33 5.92 21.67 38.81
CA PRO A 33 5.82 22.74 37.84
C PRO A 33 6.95 23.76 38.06
N GLY A 34 7.52 24.28 36.97
CA GLY A 34 8.55 25.33 37.03
C GLY A 34 10.00 24.83 37.16
N THR A 35 10.24 23.52 37.23
CA THR A 35 11.60 22.94 37.16
C THR A 35 11.96 22.56 35.71
N LEU A 36 13.25 22.63 35.35
CA LEU A 36 13.76 22.13 34.06
C LEU A 36 13.36 20.66 33.82
N LEU A 37 13.40 19.85 34.87
CA LEU A 37 13.04 18.43 34.83
C LEU A 37 11.53 18.25 34.59
N GLY A 38 10.70 19.13 35.17
CA GLY A 38 9.26 19.13 34.92
C GLY A 38 8.87 19.58 33.51
N LEU A 39 9.54 20.60 32.96
CA LEU A 39 9.36 21.02 31.56
C LEU A 39 9.74 19.89 30.59
N ALA A 40 10.87 19.20 30.83
CA ALA A 40 11.29 18.06 30.03
C ALA A 40 10.28 16.90 30.09
N ALA A 41 9.73 16.61 31.26
CA ALA A 41 8.70 15.58 31.44
C ALA A 41 7.41 15.90 30.67
N ILE A 42 6.95 17.15 30.72
CA ILE A 42 5.77 17.61 29.95
C ILE A 42 6.04 17.49 28.44
N PHE A 43 7.21 17.93 27.98
CA PHE A 43 7.58 17.82 26.57
C PHE A 43 7.61 16.36 26.11
N LEU A 44 8.26 15.48 26.87
CA LEU A 44 8.32 14.04 26.57
C LEU A 44 6.92 13.41 26.53
N PHE A 45 6.04 13.81 27.45
CA PHE A 45 4.65 13.37 27.48
C PHE A 45 3.91 13.76 26.21
N VAL A 46 3.99 15.03 25.80
CA VAL A 46 3.32 15.53 24.59
C VAL A 46 3.83 14.81 23.34
N VAL A 47 5.14 14.65 23.21
CA VAL A 47 5.75 13.94 22.07
C VAL A 47 5.30 12.49 22.05
N ALA A 48 5.37 11.78 23.18
CA ALA A 48 4.95 10.38 23.26
C ALA A 48 3.46 10.22 22.98
N PHE A 49 2.61 11.12 23.47
CA PHE A 49 1.17 11.13 23.19
C PHE A 49 0.89 11.36 21.71
N MET A 50 1.56 12.31 21.06
CA MET A 50 1.43 12.53 19.62
C MET A 50 1.84 11.29 18.83
N VAL A 51 3.01 10.71 19.12
CA VAL A 51 3.49 9.52 18.40
C VAL A 51 2.54 8.35 18.59
N ALA A 52 2.05 8.09 19.81
CA ALA A 52 1.06 7.06 20.08
C ALA A 52 -0.24 7.28 19.28
N SER A 53 -0.74 8.52 19.27
CA SER A 53 -1.98 8.91 18.58
C SER A 53 -1.93 8.66 17.06
N PHE A 54 -0.76 8.79 16.43
CA PHE A 54 -0.60 8.51 15.00
C PHE A 54 -0.26 7.04 14.71
N THR A 55 0.51 6.38 15.57
CA THR A 55 1.00 5.02 15.32
C THR A 55 -0.04 3.95 15.62
N LEU A 56 -0.88 4.11 16.65
CA LEU A 56 -1.95 3.16 16.99
C LEU A 56 -2.96 2.95 15.86
N PRO A 57 -3.58 4.00 15.27
CA PRO A 57 -4.46 3.84 14.12
C PRO A 57 -3.74 3.20 12.94
N LEU A 58 -2.47 3.57 12.72
CA LEU A 58 -1.68 3.00 11.63
C LEU A 58 -1.46 1.49 11.83
N VAL A 59 -1.18 1.03 13.04
CA VAL A 59 -1.08 -0.40 13.38
C VAL A 59 -2.41 -1.12 13.07
N LEU A 60 -3.54 -0.52 13.45
CA LEU A 60 -4.86 -1.10 13.20
C LEU A 60 -5.14 -1.26 11.69
N VAL A 61 -4.92 -0.19 10.91
CA VAL A 61 -5.05 -0.22 9.44
C VAL A 61 -4.14 -1.28 8.83
N ARG A 62 -2.90 -1.41 9.32
CA ARG A 62 -1.94 -2.41 8.85
C ARG A 62 -2.38 -3.83 9.20
N GLN A 63 -2.99 -4.03 10.36
CA GLN A 63 -3.53 -5.32 10.79
C GLN A 63 -4.65 -5.78 9.85
N LEU A 64 -5.54 -4.87 9.43
CA LEU A 64 -6.59 -5.18 8.45
C LEU A 64 -6.00 -5.59 7.08
N GLN A 65 -4.88 -4.98 6.67
CA GLN A 65 -4.19 -5.33 5.42
C GLN A 65 -3.49 -6.71 5.46
N LEU A 66 -3.26 -7.30 6.64
CA LEU A 66 -2.59 -8.59 6.75
C LEU A 66 -3.44 -9.76 6.25
N ARG A 67 -4.76 -9.70 6.41
CA ARG A 67 -5.64 -10.79 5.96
C ARG A 67 -5.54 -10.97 4.43
N PRO A 68 -5.80 -9.92 3.62
CA PRO A 68 -5.53 -9.93 2.17
C PRO A 68 -4.11 -10.41 1.81
N TRP A 69 -3.09 -9.92 2.51
CA TRP A 69 -1.70 -10.31 2.27
C TRP A 69 -1.46 -11.81 2.49
N ARG A 70 -1.92 -12.36 3.61
CA ARG A 70 -1.75 -13.78 3.93
C ARG A 70 -2.49 -14.68 2.94
N ARG A 71 -3.72 -14.30 2.55
CA ARG A 71 -4.48 -15.06 1.55
C ARG A 71 -3.77 -15.06 0.19
N LEU A 72 -3.25 -13.91 -0.22
CA LEU A 72 -2.45 -13.79 -1.45
C LEU A 72 -1.19 -14.66 -1.41
N LEU A 73 -0.47 -14.69 -0.28
CA LEU A 73 0.71 -15.55 -0.12
C LEU A 73 0.39 -17.05 -0.18
N ARG A 74 -0.84 -17.44 0.22
CA ARG A 74 -1.32 -18.83 0.09
C ARG A 74 -1.84 -19.16 -1.30
N GLY A 75 -1.87 -18.19 -2.23
CA GLY A 75 -2.42 -18.38 -3.57
C GLY A 75 -3.96 -18.46 -3.59
N GLU A 76 -4.64 -18.01 -2.53
CA GLU A 76 -6.11 -18.06 -2.47
C GLU A 76 -6.74 -17.02 -3.41
N ALA A 77 -7.71 -17.46 -4.21
CA ALA A 77 -8.49 -16.60 -5.11
C ALA A 77 -7.60 -15.72 -6.03
N VAL A 78 -6.54 -16.31 -6.58
CA VAL A 78 -5.75 -15.64 -7.63
C VAL A 78 -6.61 -15.60 -8.89
N LEU A 79 -6.97 -14.39 -9.30
CA LEU A 79 -7.73 -14.15 -10.54
C LEU A 79 -6.81 -14.23 -11.75
N ALA A 80 -5.61 -13.67 -11.63
CA ALA A 80 -4.58 -13.81 -12.64
C ALA A 80 -3.19 -13.61 -12.04
N ARG A 81 -2.21 -14.24 -12.69
CA ARG A 81 -0.80 -14.16 -12.36
C ARG A 81 0.02 -14.23 -13.63
N TRP A 82 0.91 -13.27 -13.82
CA TRP A 82 1.84 -13.29 -14.94
C TRP A 82 3.15 -12.63 -14.56
N THR A 83 4.16 -12.84 -15.40
CA THR A 83 5.47 -12.20 -15.26
C THR A 83 5.71 -11.30 -16.45
N VAL A 84 5.99 -10.03 -16.18
CA VAL A 84 6.26 -9.01 -17.18
C VAL A 84 7.75 -8.91 -17.41
N LEU A 85 8.19 -8.98 -18.67
CA LEU A 85 9.61 -8.86 -18.99
C LEU A 85 10.12 -7.43 -18.80
N PRO A 86 11.42 -7.24 -18.52
CA PRO A 86 11.98 -5.89 -18.29
C PRO A 86 11.76 -4.92 -19.45
N VAL A 87 11.75 -5.42 -20.68
CA VAL A 87 11.49 -4.61 -21.88
C VAL A 87 10.04 -4.12 -21.95
N GLU A 88 9.08 -4.98 -21.61
CA GLU A 88 7.65 -4.64 -21.58
C GLU A 88 7.37 -3.64 -20.46
N TRP A 89 8.01 -3.83 -19.30
CA TRP A 89 7.91 -2.92 -18.17
C TRP A 89 8.35 -1.50 -18.52
N ARG A 90 9.54 -1.35 -19.10
CA ARG A 90 10.08 -0.03 -19.52
C ARG A 90 9.17 0.65 -20.53
N ARG A 91 8.73 -0.09 -21.54
CA ARG A 91 7.84 0.44 -22.59
C ARG A 91 6.52 0.94 -22.00
N THR A 92 5.89 0.17 -21.12
CA THR A 92 4.63 0.57 -20.48
C THR A 92 4.83 1.75 -19.53
N ARG A 93 5.96 1.83 -18.83
CA ARG A 93 6.30 3.00 -18.00
C ARG A 93 6.38 4.27 -18.83
N GLU A 94 7.03 4.25 -19.99
CA GLU A 94 7.13 5.40 -20.89
C GLU A 94 5.75 5.86 -21.36
N VAL A 95 4.92 4.91 -21.84
CA VAL A 95 3.55 5.22 -22.28
C VAL A 95 2.71 5.79 -21.14
N LEU A 96 2.74 5.20 -19.95
CA LEU A 96 1.94 5.67 -18.82
C LEU A 96 2.40 7.03 -18.31
N ARG A 97 3.71 7.31 -18.35
CA ARG A 97 4.26 8.62 -18.01
C ARG A 97 3.76 9.71 -18.95
N GLU A 98 3.74 9.45 -20.25
CA GLU A 98 3.16 10.38 -21.24
C GLU A 98 1.65 10.59 -21.03
N MET A 99 0.93 9.57 -20.54
CA MET A 99 -0.50 9.70 -20.25
C MET A 99 -0.76 10.49 -18.96
N GLU A 100 0.10 10.38 -17.95
CA GLU A 100 0.00 11.13 -16.68
C GLU A 100 0.11 12.64 -16.87
N GLU A 101 0.73 13.10 -17.96
CA GLU A 101 0.80 14.52 -18.33
C GLU A 101 -0.53 15.05 -18.91
N ARG A 102 -1.50 14.18 -19.22
CA ARG A 102 -2.78 14.58 -19.83
C ARG A 102 -3.82 15.00 -18.77
N PRO A 103 -4.61 16.06 -19.03
CA PRO A 103 -5.71 16.46 -18.16
C PRO A 103 -6.71 15.31 -17.94
N GLY A 104 -7.06 15.04 -16.68
CA GLY A 104 -8.02 14.00 -16.30
C GLY A 104 -7.43 12.60 -16.12
N PHE A 105 -6.12 12.40 -16.34
CA PHE A 105 -5.47 11.12 -16.05
C PHE A 105 -5.09 11.05 -14.56
N GLY A 106 -5.87 10.31 -13.77
CA GLY A 106 -5.62 10.17 -12.32
C GLY A 106 -4.27 9.51 -12.00
N ALA A 107 -3.70 9.79 -10.82
CA ALA A 107 -2.38 9.27 -10.43
C ALA A 107 -2.35 7.73 -10.34
N ASN A 108 -1.33 7.10 -10.94
CA ASN A 108 -1.12 5.67 -10.81
C ASN A 108 -0.64 5.31 -9.41
N GLN A 109 -1.25 4.29 -8.80
CA GLN A 109 -0.86 3.79 -7.49
C GLN A 109 0.27 2.75 -7.52
N VAL A 110 0.62 2.24 -8.71
CA VAL A 110 1.72 1.28 -8.89
C VAL A 110 3.03 2.05 -9.08
N ASP A 111 4.05 1.68 -8.31
CA ASP A 111 5.42 2.21 -8.50
C ASP A 111 6.03 1.58 -9.77
N LEU A 112 5.98 2.31 -10.88
CA LEU A 112 6.56 1.89 -12.16
C LEU A 112 8.08 2.09 -12.23
N GLU A 113 8.68 2.79 -11.25
CA GLU A 113 10.13 2.98 -11.16
C GLU A 113 10.85 1.79 -10.54
N GLN A 114 10.10 0.77 -10.08
CA GLN A 114 10.67 -0.51 -9.70
C GLN A 114 11.47 -1.12 -10.85
N VAL A 115 12.71 -1.55 -10.56
CA VAL A 115 13.58 -2.22 -11.53
C VAL A 115 13.23 -3.72 -11.58
N PRO A 116 12.72 -4.24 -12.71
CA PRO A 116 12.44 -5.67 -12.86
C PRO A 116 13.72 -6.50 -12.75
N ARG A 117 13.61 -7.72 -12.20
CA ARG A 117 14.71 -8.71 -12.25
C ARG A 117 14.90 -9.22 -13.67
N ARG A 118 15.98 -9.98 -13.92
CA ARG A 118 16.23 -10.61 -15.23
C ARG A 118 15.07 -11.52 -15.67
N GLU A 119 14.48 -12.25 -14.72
CA GLU A 119 13.30 -13.11 -14.96
C GLU A 119 12.02 -12.29 -15.23
N GLY A 120 12.03 -10.99 -14.94
CA GLY A 120 10.89 -10.10 -15.05
C GLY A 120 10.35 -9.62 -13.69
N MET A 121 9.15 -9.04 -13.74
CA MET A 121 8.40 -8.57 -12.59
C MET A 121 7.06 -9.26 -12.54
N GLU A 122 6.80 -9.94 -11.43
CA GLU A 122 5.58 -10.69 -11.22
C GLU A 122 4.41 -9.77 -10.85
N VAL A 123 3.28 -9.98 -11.51
CA VAL A 123 2.00 -9.34 -11.23
C VAL A 123 1.03 -10.42 -10.77
N VAL A 124 0.38 -10.20 -9.64
CA VAL A 124 -0.67 -11.06 -9.09
C VAL A 124 -1.90 -10.21 -8.78
N VAL A 125 -3.04 -10.60 -9.33
CA VAL A 125 -4.33 -9.95 -9.11
C VAL A 125 -5.26 -10.92 -8.39
N THR A 126 -5.90 -10.45 -7.33
CA THR A 126 -6.95 -11.15 -6.58
C THR A 126 -8.15 -10.21 -6.42
N PRO A 127 -9.34 -10.68 -6.00
CA PRO A 127 -10.51 -9.80 -5.83
C PRO A 127 -10.30 -8.68 -4.79
N TYR A 128 -9.33 -8.85 -3.91
CA TYR A 128 -9.11 -8.00 -2.74
C TYR A 128 -7.68 -7.45 -2.65
N ALA A 129 -6.82 -7.74 -3.63
CA ALA A 129 -5.46 -7.23 -3.64
C ALA A 129 -4.80 -7.29 -5.02
N ILE A 130 -3.83 -6.41 -5.22
CA ILE A 130 -2.88 -6.47 -6.32
C ILE A 130 -1.48 -6.53 -5.73
N ARG A 131 -0.63 -7.41 -6.24
CA ARG A 131 0.80 -7.40 -5.98
C ARG A 131 1.56 -7.21 -7.29
N VAL A 132 2.46 -6.24 -7.32
CA VAL A 132 3.34 -5.97 -8.45
C VAL A 132 4.78 -5.95 -7.93
N GLY A 133 5.56 -6.96 -8.30
CA GLY A 133 6.89 -7.17 -7.75
C GLY A 133 6.86 -7.28 -6.23
N GLY A 134 7.55 -6.35 -5.56
CA GLY A 134 7.60 -6.25 -4.10
C GLY A 134 6.49 -5.39 -3.49
N ASP A 135 5.68 -4.74 -4.32
CA ASP A 135 4.64 -3.82 -3.88
C ASP A 135 3.28 -4.50 -3.79
N PHE A 136 2.69 -4.39 -2.59
CA PHE A 136 1.37 -4.91 -2.30
C PHE A 136 0.35 -3.78 -2.15
N HIS A 137 -0.85 -3.97 -2.69
CA HIS A 137 -1.95 -3.04 -2.60
C HIS A 137 -3.23 -3.81 -2.23
N ALA A 138 -3.72 -3.62 -1.01
CA ALA A 138 -5.03 -4.12 -0.63
C ALA A 138 -6.13 -3.29 -1.32
N LEU A 139 -7.12 -3.98 -1.84
CA LEU A 139 -8.33 -3.46 -2.47
C LEU A 139 -9.53 -3.77 -1.58
N THR A 140 -10.51 -2.86 -1.56
CA THR A 140 -11.79 -3.14 -0.90
C THR A 140 -12.77 -3.77 -1.87
N ALA A 141 -12.84 -3.22 -3.08
CA ALA A 141 -13.55 -3.80 -4.22
C ALA A 141 -12.84 -3.40 -5.51
N ILE A 142 -12.74 -4.33 -6.45
CA ILE A 142 -12.46 -4.03 -7.85
C ILE A 142 -13.76 -3.50 -8.45
N VAL A 143 -13.71 -2.33 -9.08
CA VAL A 143 -14.92 -1.67 -9.61
C VAL A 143 -14.93 -1.68 -11.13
N VAL A 144 -13.79 -1.42 -11.76
CA VAL A 144 -13.67 -1.51 -13.22
C VAL A 144 -12.29 -2.08 -13.55
N THR A 145 -12.26 -3.06 -14.46
CA THR A 145 -11.02 -3.52 -15.07
C THR A 145 -11.05 -3.17 -16.55
N ARG A 146 -10.08 -2.37 -17.03
CA ARG A 146 -9.92 -2.07 -18.46
C ARG A 146 -8.61 -2.64 -18.94
N VAL A 147 -8.66 -3.37 -20.05
CA VAL A 147 -7.47 -3.85 -20.73
C VAL A 147 -7.21 -2.98 -21.95
N ARG A 148 -6.00 -2.43 -22.03
CA ARG A 148 -5.49 -1.76 -23.22
C ARG A 148 -4.39 -2.62 -23.82
N ARG A 149 -4.01 -2.34 -25.07
CA ARG A 149 -2.91 -3.06 -25.74
C ARG A 149 -1.61 -2.88 -24.94
N GLY A 150 -1.21 -3.92 -24.21
CA GLY A 150 0.03 -3.99 -23.44
C GLY A 150 -0.05 -3.58 -21.96
N TRP A 151 -1.20 -3.14 -21.44
CA TRP A 151 -1.35 -2.79 -20.03
C TRP A 151 -2.80 -2.86 -19.53
N MET A 152 -2.97 -3.10 -18.23
CA MET A 152 -4.25 -3.17 -17.54
C MET A 152 -4.43 -1.96 -16.64
N GLU A 153 -5.64 -1.42 -16.60
CA GLU A 153 -6.12 -0.46 -15.62
C GLU A 153 -7.10 -1.17 -14.69
N ILE A 154 -6.88 -1.10 -13.39
CA ILE A 154 -7.86 -1.45 -12.39
C ILE A 154 -8.25 -0.19 -11.65
N GLU A 155 -9.53 0.15 -11.72
CA GLU A 155 -10.17 1.16 -10.88
C GLU A 155 -10.69 0.48 -9.62
N ALA A 156 -10.22 0.93 -8.46
CA ALA A 156 -10.68 0.41 -7.18
C ALA A 156 -11.09 1.53 -6.24
N TRP A 157 -12.10 1.24 -5.42
CA TRP A 157 -12.55 2.14 -4.38
C TRP A 157 -11.97 1.75 -3.04
N ARG A 158 -11.62 2.77 -2.26
CA ARG A 158 -11.15 2.62 -0.89
C ARG A 158 -12.06 3.41 0.05
N PRO A 159 -12.74 2.75 1.01
CA PRO A 159 -13.70 3.41 1.89
C PRO A 159 -13.04 4.46 2.79
N ASP A 160 -11.75 4.29 3.12
CA ASP A 160 -10.93 5.24 3.87
C ASP A 160 -10.60 6.52 3.08
N LEU A 161 -10.73 6.49 1.74
CA LEU A 161 -10.39 7.58 0.84
C LEU A 161 -11.59 8.13 0.07
N GLN A 162 -12.83 7.88 0.53
CA GLN A 162 -14.08 8.28 -0.17
C GLN A 162 -14.11 9.74 -0.66
N ARG A 163 -13.35 10.67 -0.05
CA ARG A 163 -13.25 12.07 -0.48
C ARG A 163 -12.24 12.34 -1.61
N ARG A 164 -11.44 11.36 -2.04
CA ARG A 164 -10.34 11.54 -3.01
C ARG A 164 -10.58 10.87 -4.37
N GLY A 165 -11.77 10.32 -4.60
CA GLY A 165 -12.12 9.63 -5.84
C GLY A 165 -11.50 8.24 -5.96
N PRO A 166 -11.67 7.59 -7.12
CA PRO A 166 -11.17 6.24 -7.36
C PRO A 166 -9.64 6.18 -7.40
N LEU A 167 -9.09 5.03 -7.02
CA LEU A 167 -7.68 4.72 -7.16
C LEU A 167 -7.45 3.93 -8.46
N PHE A 168 -6.47 4.36 -9.24
CA PHE A 168 -6.09 3.71 -10.48
C PHE A 168 -4.81 2.91 -10.31
N TYR A 169 -4.86 1.63 -10.66
CA TYR A 169 -3.71 0.73 -10.70
C TYR A 169 -3.44 0.38 -12.16
N ARG A 170 -2.34 0.89 -12.70
CA ARG A 170 -1.94 0.66 -14.09
C ARG A 170 -0.64 -0.08 -14.14
N PHE A 171 -0.63 -1.21 -14.83
CA PHE A 171 0.54 -2.07 -14.91
C PHE A 171 0.55 -2.87 -16.23
N PRO A 172 1.75 -3.22 -16.73
CA PRO A 172 1.91 -3.96 -17.97
C PRO A 172 1.29 -5.36 -17.92
N ILE A 173 0.78 -5.80 -19.07
CA ILE A 173 0.33 -7.17 -19.30
C ILE A 173 1.38 -7.87 -20.17
N ALA A 174 1.84 -9.04 -19.75
CA ALA A 174 2.68 -9.87 -20.60
C ALA A 174 1.88 -10.34 -21.82
N ARG A 175 2.48 -10.41 -23.01
CA ARG A 175 1.75 -10.82 -24.23
C ARG A 175 0.96 -12.13 -24.06
N ALA A 176 1.55 -13.10 -23.37
CA ALA A 176 0.91 -14.39 -23.10
C ALA A 176 -0.32 -14.30 -22.16
N ALA A 177 -0.40 -13.25 -21.33
CA ALA A 177 -1.47 -13.03 -20.36
C ALA A 177 -2.57 -12.08 -20.87
N GLN A 178 -2.49 -11.64 -22.14
CA GLN A 178 -3.45 -10.68 -22.71
C GLN A 178 -4.89 -11.23 -22.71
N GLN A 179 -5.06 -12.51 -23.08
CA GLN A 179 -6.39 -13.14 -23.09
C GLN A 179 -6.97 -13.31 -21.69
N ASP A 180 -6.14 -13.70 -20.70
CA ASP A 180 -6.58 -13.83 -19.32
C ASP A 180 -6.96 -12.47 -18.72
N ALA A 181 -6.18 -11.43 -19.04
CA ALA A 181 -6.48 -10.06 -18.68
C ALA A 181 -7.83 -9.61 -19.26
N GLU A 182 -8.10 -9.90 -20.54
CA GLU A 182 -9.36 -9.54 -21.19
C GLU A 182 -10.57 -10.26 -20.56
N ARG A 183 -10.40 -11.54 -20.17
CA ARG A 183 -11.43 -12.27 -19.42
C ARG A 183 -11.74 -11.62 -18.06
N LEU A 184 -10.72 -11.11 -17.36
CA LEU A 184 -10.94 -10.38 -16.11
C LEU A 184 -11.73 -9.09 -16.30
N ALA A 185 -11.53 -8.41 -17.44
CA ALA A 185 -12.30 -7.20 -17.77
C ALA A 185 -13.78 -7.47 -18.06
N THR A 186 -14.14 -8.70 -18.44
CA THR A 186 -15.55 -9.07 -18.71
C THR A 186 -16.32 -9.57 -17.48
N VAL A 187 -15.64 -9.90 -16.38
CA VAL A 187 -16.25 -10.51 -15.18
C VAL A 187 -16.51 -9.48 -14.06
N GLY A 188 -15.85 -8.32 -14.11
CA GLY A 188 -16.05 -7.22 -13.17
C GLY A 188 -17.07 -6.21 -13.66
#